data_AF-A0A7K4F951-F1
#
_entry.id   AF-A0A7K4F951-F1
#
_cell.length_a   1.000
_cell.length_b   1.000
_cell.length_c   1.000
_cell.angle_alpha   90.00
_cell.angle_beta   90.00
_cell.angle_gamma   90.00
#
_symmetry.space_group_name_H-M   'P 1'
#
loop_
_entity.id
_entity.type
_entity.pdbx_description
1 polymer ?
#
loop_
_entity_poly.entity_id
_entity_poly.type
_entity_poly.pdbx_seq_one_letter_code
_entity_poly.pdbx_strand_id
1 'polypeptide(L)'
;MKELEFFMDVSPAWWLKARNDEGFLKKYVFEKFEQDSYPRVINNGRNKIDLDESGKTIKNQILANLKKGNYDYEFLPEDENQKESYELSNGRVYFQARRKKINARLRIKVKNPNEKLPHY
;
A
#
# COMPACT_ATOMS: atom_id res chain seq x y z
N MET A 1 -20.68 -7.32 2.25
CA MET A 1 -20.17 -5.95 2.05
C MET A 1 -18.84 -6.08 1.36
N LYS A 2 -18.72 -5.66 0.10
CA LYS A 2 -17.43 -5.71 -0.61
C LYS A 2 -16.48 -4.65 -0.06
N GLU A 3 -15.24 -5.04 0.21
CA GLU A 3 -14.18 -4.14 0.68
C GLU A 3 -13.26 -3.81 -0.49
N LEU A 4 -12.84 -2.54 -0.54
CA LEU A 4 -11.74 -2.09 -1.38
C LEU A 4 -10.45 -2.30 -0.60
N GLU A 5 -9.48 -2.94 -1.22
CA GLU A 5 -8.21 -3.28 -0.61
C GLU A 5 -7.06 -2.85 -1.49
N PHE A 6 -6.03 -2.29 -0.87
CA PHE A 6 -4.79 -1.95 -1.55
C PHE A 6 -3.60 -2.01 -0.60
N PHE A 7 -2.39 -1.98 -1.18
CA PHE A 7 -1.14 -2.08 -0.44
C PHE A 7 -0.29 -0.83 -0.65
N MET A 8 0.42 -0.43 0.40
CA MET A 8 1.38 0.66 0.38
C MET A 8 2.73 0.15 0.85
N ASP A 9 3.78 0.38 0.08
CA ASP A 9 5.13 -0.03 0.47
C ASP A 9 5.64 0.87 1.59
N VAL A 10 6.10 0.26 2.68
CA VAL A 10 6.62 0.96 3.87
C VAL A 10 7.88 0.25 4.36
N SER A 11 8.79 0.97 5.01
CA SER A 11 9.91 0.31 5.68
C SER A 11 9.48 -0.20 7.07
N PRO A 12 10.02 -1.34 7.54
CA PRO A 12 9.79 -1.80 8.92
C PRO A 12 10.18 -0.74 9.96
N ALA A 13 11.25 0.01 9.70
CA ALA A 13 11.70 1.09 10.57
C ALA A 13 10.70 2.26 10.63
N TRP A 14 10.03 2.57 9.52
CA TRP A 14 8.95 3.56 9.50
C TRP A 14 7.76 3.07 10.33
N TRP A 15 7.35 1.81 10.17
CA TRP A 15 6.23 1.23 10.92
C TRP A 15 6.43 1.29 12.43
N LEU A 16 7.64 0.97 12.91
CA LEU A 16 7.96 1.02 14.35
C LEU A 16 7.76 2.42 14.95
N LYS A 17 7.93 3.48 14.16
CA LYS A 17 7.66 4.86 14.56
C LYS A 17 6.16 5.19 14.43
N ALA A 18 5.55 4.81 13.31
CA ALA A 18 4.17 5.16 12.98
C ALA A 18 3.13 4.44 13.86
N ARG A 19 3.38 3.20 14.25
CA ARG A 19 2.40 2.37 14.99
C ARG A 19 1.98 2.93 16.35
N ASN A 20 2.80 3.82 16.93
CA ASN A 20 2.54 4.44 18.24
C ASN A 20 1.83 5.79 18.11
N ASP A 21 1.70 6.34 16.89
CA ASP A 21 1.07 7.63 16.62
C ASP A 21 0.04 7.45 15.49
N GLU A 22 -1.20 7.23 15.89
CA GLU A 22 -2.32 7.01 14.97
C GLU A 22 -2.59 8.24 14.09
N GLY A 23 -2.37 9.45 14.62
CA GLY A 23 -2.55 10.70 13.87
C GLY A 23 -1.52 10.83 12.74
N PHE A 24 -0.25 10.54 13.06
CA PHE A 24 0.83 10.49 12.08
C PHE A 24 0.58 9.41 11.01
N LEU A 25 0.18 8.21 11.41
CA LEU A 25 -0.13 7.12 10.48
C LEU A 25 -1.27 7.51 9.54
N LYS A 26 -2.37 8.03 10.07
CA LYS A 26 -3.54 8.41 9.26
C LYS A 26 -3.21 9.51 8.27
N LYS A 27 -2.46 10.51 8.71
CA LYS A 27 -1.97 11.60 7.85
C LYS A 27 -1.08 11.06 6.73
N TYR A 28 -0.13 10.19 7.06
CA TYR A 28 0.78 9.60 6.08
C TYR A 28 0.03 8.80 5.00
N VAL A 29 -0.90 7.92 5.41
CA VAL A 29 -1.68 7.11 4.46
C VAL A 29 -2.50 7.99 3.52
N PHE A 30 -3.14 9.04 4.05
CA PHE A 30 -3.91 9.98 3.24
C PHE A 30 -3.02 10.74 2.25
N GLU A 31 -1.95 11.38 2.72
CA GLU A 31 -1.05 12.19 1.88
C GLU A 31 -0.38 11.34 0.81
N LYS A 32 0.08 10.13 1.17
CA LYS A 32 0.66 9.20 0.21
C LYS A 32 -0.35 8.74 -0.83
N PHE A 33 -1.56 8.36 -0.46
CA PHE A 33 -2.55 7.94 -1.45
C PHE A 33 -3.04 9.09 -2.36
N GLU A 34 -3.02 10.34 -1.86
CA GLU A 34 -3.36 11.53 -2.62
C GLU A 34 -2.28 11.89 -3.65
N GLN A 35 -1.03 11.97 -3.20
CA GLN A 35 0.11 12.44 -4.00
C GLN A 35 0.72 11.35 -4.88
N ASP A 36 0.73 10.12 -4.39
CA ASP A 36 1.35 9.00 -5.10
C ASP A 36 0.38 8.50 -6.19
N SER A 37 0.95 8.17 -7.35
CA SER A 37 0.21 7.47 -8.41
C SER A 37 0.11 5.97 -8.12
N TYR A 38 0.54 5.56 -6.92
CA TYR A 38 0.49 4.21 -6.41
C TYR A 38 -0.47 4.13 -5.21
N PRO A 39 -1.31 3.08 -5.12
CA PRO A 39 -1.42 1.94 -6.03
C PRO A 39 -2.33 2.24 -7.23
N ARG A 40 -1.90 1.86 -8.45
CA ARG A 40 -2.70 2.00 -9.68
C ARG A 40 -3.88 1.04 -9.73
N VAL A 41 -3.67 -0.17 -9.23
CA VAL A 41 -4.68 -1.23 -9.24
C VAL A 41 -5.01 -1.59 -7.81
N ILE A 42 -6.30 -1.58 -7.49
CA ILE A 42 -6.82 -1.97 -6.17
C ILE A 42 -7.72 -3.20 -6.30
N ASN A 43 -7.82 -3.97 -5.22
CA ASN A 43 -8.72 -5.11 -5.13
C ASN A 43 -10.11 -4.64 -4.68
N ASN A 44 -11.16 -5.22 -5.27
CA ASN A 44 -12.55 -5.09 -4.85
C ASN A 44 -13.15 -6.50 -4.73
N GLY A 45 -12.97 -7.11 -3.56
CA GLY A 45 -13.26 -8.53 -3.36
C GLY A 45 -12.45 -9.41 -4.31
N ARG A 46 -13.12 -10.09 -5.27
CA ARG A 46 -12.48 -10.95 -6.27
C ARG A 46 -12.03 -10.21 -7.54
N ASN A 47 -12.44 -8.95 -7.69
CA ASN A 47 -12.16 -8.17 -8.90
C ASN A 47 -11.01 -7.20 -8.64
N LYS A 48 -10.33 -6.77 -9.72
CA LYS A 48 -9.34 -5.70 -9.70
C LYS A 48 -9.91 -4.46 -10.38
N ILE A 49 -9.55 -3.28 -9.88
CA ILE A 49 -9.99 -1.99 -10.40
C ILE A 49 -8.75 -1.16 -10.69
N ASP A 50 -8.63 -0.68 -11.92
CA ASP A 50 -7.62 0.30 -12.32
C ASP A 50 -8.09 1.73 -11.98
N LEU A 51 -7.30 2.44 -11.18
CA LEU A 51 -7.57 3.79 -10.72
C LEU A 51 -7.29 4.86 -11.78
N ASP A 52 -6.43 4.58 -12.76
CA ASP A 52 -6.04 5.52 -13.82
C ASP A 52 -7.08 5.54 -14.94
N GLU A 53 -7.59 4.36 -15.35
CA GLU A 53 -8.57 4.27 -16.46
C GLU A 53 -10.01 4.56 -16.04
N SER A 54 -10.47 3.92 -14.95
CA SER A 54 -11.91 3.86 -14.61
C SER A 54 -12.21 4.35 -13.20
N GLY A 55 -11.18 4.64 -12.40
CA GLY A 55 -11.31 4.73 -10.95
C GLY A 55 -11.21 6.13 -10.34
N LYS A 56 -11.28 7.23 -11.10
CA LYS A 56 -11.27 8.60 -10.51
C LYS A 56 -12.32 8.78 -9.41
N THR A 57 -13.54 8.31 -9.64
CA THR A 57 -14.63 8.36 -8.66
C THR A 57 -14.32 7.49 -7.43
N ILE A 58 -13.73 6.32 -7.66
CA ILE A 58 -13.36 5.36 -6.60
C ILE A 58 -12.18 5.89 -5.79
N LYS A 59 -11.19 6.50 -6.44
CA LYS A 59 -10.05 7.18 -5.80
C LYS A 59 -10.54 8.29 -4.88
N ASN A 60 -11.47 9.13 -5.35
CA ASN A 60 -12.08 10.19 -4.52
C ASN A 60 -12.88 9.62 -3.33
N GLN A 61 -13.58 8.51 -3.51
CA GLN A 61 -14.29 7.83 -2.42
C GLN A 61 -13.32 7.24 -1.38
N ILE A 62 -12.21 6.63 -1.83
CA ILE A 62 -11.15 6.16 -0.94
C ILE A 62 -10.55 7.33 -0.18
N LEU A 63 -10.18 8.42 -0.87
CA LEU A 63 -9.66 9.65 -0.23
C LEU A 63 -10.62 10.21 0.83
N ALA A 64 -11.92 10.23 0.56
CA ALA A 64 -12.91 10.68 1.53
C ALA A 64 -12.97 9.79 2.78
N ASN A 65 -12.83 8.47 2.63
CA ASN A 65 -12.77 7.54 3.76
C ASN A 65 -11.44 7.65 4.53
N LEU A 66 -10.32 7.77 3.83
CA LEU A 66 -9.01 7.98 4.43
C LEU A 66 -8.97 9.27 5.25
N LYS A 67 -9.52 10.37 4.72
CA LYS A 67 -9.62 11.66 5.42
C LYS A 67 -10.47 11.58 6.70
N LYS A 68 -11.51 10.75 6.71
CA LYS A 68 -12.36 10.50 7.88
C LYS A 68 -11.75 9.51 8.86
N GLY A 69 -10.69 8.79 8.47
CA GLY A 69 -10.14 7.68 9.26
C GLY A 69 -11.02 6.43 9.26
N ASN A 70 -11.92 6.28 8.27
CA ASN A 70 -12.84 5.15 8.16
C ASN A 70 -12.24 4.02 7.31
N TYR A 71 -11.17 3.42 7.80
CA TYR A 71 -10.49 2.31 7.15
C TYR A 71 -9.72 1.47 8.16
N ASP A 72 -9.50 0.22 7.83
CA ASP A 72 -8.66 -0.69 8.60
C ASP A 72 -7.28 -0.78 7.94
N TYR A 73 -6.24 -1.01 8.74
CA TYR A 73 -4.88 -1.21 8.25
C TYR A 73 -4.20 -2.39 8.94
N GLU A 74 -3.36 -3.10 8.21
CA GLU A 74 -2.61 -4.26 8.68
C GLU A 74 -1.17 -4.17 8.16
N PHE A 75 -0.20 -4.26 9.06
CA PHE A 75 1.22 -4.29 8.68
C PHE A 75 1.65 -5.71 8.33
N LEU A 76 2.22 -5.85 7.14
CA LEU A 76 2.70 -7.11 6.59
C LEU A 76 4.21 -7.03 6.38
N PRO A 77 5.03 -7.64 7.26
CA PRO A 77 6.45 -7.77 7.01
C PRO A 77 6.66 -8.74 5.83
N GLU A 78 7.45 -8.33 4.84
CA GLU A 78 7.81 -9.15 3.68
C GLU A 78 9.31 -9.42 3.66
N ASP A 79 9.70 -10.69 3.61
CA ASP A 79 11.08 -11.07 3.36
C ASP A 79 11.34 -11.01 1.85
N GLU A 80 12.03 -9.95 1.39
CA GLU A 80 12.48 -9.88 0.00
C GLU A 80 13.86 -10.52 -0.13
N ASN A 81 13.91 -11.66 -0.83
CA ASN A 81 15.17 -12.27 -1.23
C ASN A 81 15.74 -11.50 -2.43
N GLN A 82 16.67 -10.58 -2.20
CA GLN A 82 17.41 -9.98 -3.30
C GLN A 82 18.31 -11.03 -3.96
N LYS A 83 18.20 -11.17 -5.28
CA LYS A 83 19.12 -11.98 -6.09
C LYS A 83 20.54 -11.43 -5.95
N GLU A 84 21.53 -12.29 -6.12
CA GLU A 84 22.94 -11.87 -6.14
C GLU A 84 23.14 -10.78 -7.20
N SER A 85 23.73 -9.67 -6.77
CA SER A 85 24.15 -8.58 -7.64
C SER A 85 25.67 -8.54 -7.71
N TYR A 86 26.21 -7.97 -8.78
CA TYR A 86 27.63 -7.70 -8.90
C TYR A 86 27.85 -6.22 -9.17
N GLU A 87 28.95 -5.70 -8.66
CA GLU A 87 29.41 -4.34 -8.89
C GLU A 87 30.74 -4.38 -9.66
N LEU A 88 30.83 -3.59 -10.73
CA LEU A 88 32.04 -3.44 -11.53
C LEU A 88 32.73 -2.14 -11.13
N SER A 89 33.93 -2.23 -10.57
CA SER A 89 34.75 -1.05 -10.25
C SER A 89 36.21 -1.32 -10.61
N ASN A 90 36.83 -0.37 -11.33
CA ASN A 90 38.22 -0.45 -11.82
C ASN A 90 38.57 -1.78 -12.51
N GLY A 91 37.69 -2.29 -13.36
CA GLY A 91 37.90 -3.54 -14.10
C GLY A 91 37.81 -4.83 -13.25
N ARG A 92 37.42 -4.72 -11.98
CA ARG A 92 37.19 -5.87 -11.09
C ARG A 92 35.70 -6.08 -10.85
N VAL A 93 35.29 -7.35 -10.82
CA VAL A 93 33.92 -7.79 -10.50
C VAL A 93 33.85 -8.10 -9.01
N TYR A 94 32.97 -7.41 -8.29
CA TYR A 94 32.67 -7.65 -6.89
C TYR A 94 31.28 -8.27 -6.77
N PHE A 95 31.20 -9.55 -6.41
CA PHE A 95 29.92 -10.19 -6.13
C PHE A 95 29.41 -9.76 -4.76
N GLN A 96 28.22 -9.18 -4.70
CA GLN A 96 27.55 -8.87 -3.45
C GLN A 96 26.74 -10.10 -3.01
N ALA A 97 27.03 -10.61 -1.81
CA ALA A 97 26.30 -11.72 -1.22
C ALA A 97 24.80 -11.41 -1.13
N ARG A 98 23.95 -12.44 -1.21
CA ARG A 98 22.49 -12.30 -1.03
C ARG A 98 22.19 -11.54 0.26
N ARG A 99 21.66 -10.34 0.14
CA ARG A 99 21.18 -9.55 1.28
C ARG A 99 19.68 -9.84 1.45
N LYS A 100 19.28 -10.30 2.63
CA LYS A 100 17.87 -10.26 3.04
C LYS A 100 17.52 -8.79 3.28
N LYS A 101 16.68 -8.21 2.43
CA LYS A 101 16.02 -6.94 2.78
C LYS A 101 14.66 -7.30 3.37
N ILE A 102 14.42 -6.80 4.58
CA ILE A 102 13.09 -6.84 5.17
C ILE A 102 12.34 -5.66 4.55
N ASN A 103 11.48 -5.96 3.57
CA ASN A 103 10.49 -5.02 3.10
C ASN A 103 9.26 -5.12 3.98
N ALA A 104 8.36 -4.17 3.84
CA ALA A 104 7.05 -4.31 4.44
C ALA A 104 6.00 -3.58 3.62
N ARG A 105 4.77 -4.01 3.80
CA ARG A 105 3.61 -3.37 3.21
C ARG A 105 2.58 -3.07 4.28
N LEU A 106 1.86 -1.98 4.07
CA LEU A 106 0.66 -1.66 4.79
C LEU A 106 -0.52 -2.02 3.92
N ARG A 107 -1.29 -3.01 4.35
CA ARG A 107 -2.56 -3.38 3.73
C ARG A 107 -3.63 -2.45 4.26
N ILE A 108 -4.33 -1.76 3.36
CA ILE A 108 -5.42 -0.85 3.69
C ILE A 108 -6.74 -1.44 3.19
N LYS A 109 -7.76 -1.44 4.04
CA LYS A 109 -9.12 -1.88 3.70
C LYS A 109 -10.12 -0.76 3.93
N VAL A 110 -10.89 -0.45 2.90
CA VAL A 110 -11.89 0.62 2.89
C VAL A 110 -13.25 0.02 2.53
N LYS A 111 -14.30 0.40 3.24
CA LYS A 111 -15.67 -0.03 2.91
C LYS A 111 -16.08 0.55 1.56
N ASN A 112 -16.59 -0.29 0.66
CA ASN A 112 -17.10 0.18 -0.64
C ASN A 112 -18.50 0.80 -0.48
N PRO A 113 -18.69 2.11 -0.74
CA PRO A 113 -20.00 2.75 -0.59
C PRO A 113 -20.96 2.49 -1.77
N ASN A 114 -20.49 1.96 -2.90
CA ASN A 114 -21.31 1.75 -4.10
C ASN A 114 -22.15 0.46 -4.07
N GLU A 115 -22.08 -0.33 -3.00
CA GLU A 115 -22.97 -1.48 -2.83
C GLU A 115 -24.32 -0.98 -2.32
N LYS A 116 -25.25 -0.69 -3.25
CA LYS A 116 -26.68 -0.62 -2.90
C LYS A 116 -27.01 -1.94 -2.21
N LEU A 117 -27.49 -1.87 -0.97
CA LEU A 117 -28.06 -3.00 -0.26
C LEU A 117 -29.03 -3.73 -1.21
N PRO A 118 -28.98 -5.08 -1.32
CA PRO A 118 -30.05 -5.78 -2.01
C PRO A 118 -31.36 -5.40 -1.33
N HIS A 119 -32.22 -4.69 -2.05
CA HIS A 119 -33.59 -4.50 -1.64
C HIS A 119 -34.23 -5.90 -1.66
N TYR A 120 -34.48 -6.44 -0.46
CA TYR A 120 -35.35 -7.60 -0.27
C TYR A 120 -36.81 -7.20 -0.47
#